data_AF-A0A3D4DU74-F1
#
_entry.id   AF-A0A3D4DU74-F1
#
_cell.length_a   1.000
_cell.length_b   1.000
_cell.length_c   1.000
_cell.angle_alpha   90.00
_cell.angle_beta   90.00
_cell.angle_gamma   90.00
#
_symmetry.space_group_name_H-M   'P 1'
#
loop_
_entity.id
_entity.type
_entity.pdbx_description
1 polymer ?
#
loop_
_entity_poly.entity_id
_entity_poly.type
_entity_poly.pdbx_seq_one_letter_code
_entity_poly.pdbx_strand_id
1 'polypeptide(L)'
;MADASASGYNVVVGSFDFGASALPKSEAVVSAVLTGRALTKTGFSAPYSKQLRLEVSCAASWCGSVAPDHPYLVFVEQADAGLTVALGPCPTVVFSNPSPAMERAMTRCLTSARCDTN
;
A
#
# COMPACT_ATOMS: atom_id res chain seq x y z
N MET A 1 1.20 14.81 -21.02
CA MET A 1 0.20 13.78 -20.71
C MET A 1 0.95 12.60 -20.14
N ALA A 2 0.60 12.10 -18.96
CA ALA A 2 1.09 10.82 -18.47
C ALA A 2 -0.12 9.88 -18.45
N ASP A 3 -0.15 8.96 -19.41
CA ASP A 3 -1.01 7.80 -19.41
C ASP A 3 -0.81 7.07 -18.08
N ALA A 4 -1.73 7.28 -17.14
CA ALA A 4 -1.96 6.30 -16.10
C ALA A 4 -2.50 5.09 -16.84
N SER A 5 -1.61 4.14 -17.15
CA SER A 5 -1.98 2.78 -17.54
C SER A 5 -3.16 2.33 -16.67
N ALA A 6 -4.04 1.52 -17.21
CA ALA A 6 -5.17 0.93 -16.48
C ALA A 6 -4.69 -0.08 -15.41
N SER A 7 -3.69 0.29 -14.62
CA SER A 7 -3.18 -0.40 -13.45
C SER A 7 -4.28 -0.39 -12.39
N GLY A 8 -4.88 -1.56 -12.14
CA GLY A 8 -5.78 -1.71 -11.02
C GLY A 8 -5.04 -1.48 -9.70
N TYR A 9 -5.64 -0.73 -8.78
CA TYR A 9 -5.12 -0.61 -7.42
C TYR A 9 -5.92 -1.49 -6.47
N ASN A 10 -5.22 -2.29 -5.68
CA ASN A 10 -5.80 -3.04 -4.58
C ASN A 10 -5.50 -2.32 -3.27
N VAL A 11 -6.54 -1.93 -2.54
CA VAL A 11 -6.37 -1.31 -1.22
C VAL A 11 -6.36 -2.42 -0.17
N VAL A 12 -5.32 -2.48 0.65
CA VAL A 12 -5.12 -3.55 1.64
C VAL A 12 -4.76 -2.93 2.98
N VAL A 13 -5.41 -3.39 4.05
CA VAL A 13 -5.00 -3.10 5.42
C VAL A 13 -4.28 -4.32 5.98
N GLY A 14 -3.02 -4.15 6.36
CA GLY A 14 -2.18 -5.26 6.79
C GLY A 14 -0.80 -4.81 7.24
N SER A 15 0.06 -5.79 7.47
CA SER A 15 1.47 -5.58 7.80
C SER A 15 2.36 -6.15 6.69
N PHE A 16 3.53 -5.55 6.52
CA PHE A 16 4.55 -6.07 5.63
C PHE A 16 5.47 -7.02 6.40
N ASP A 17 5.75 -8.15 5.76
CA ASP A 17 6.81 -9.07 6.13
C ASP A 17 7.91 -9.01 5.05
N PHE A 18 9.11 -8.61 5.45
CA PHE A 18 10.30 -8.64 4.59
C PHE A 18 11.27 -9.76 5.03
N GLY A 19 10.83 -10.65 5.93
CA GLY A 19 11.65 -11.68 6.55
C GLY A 19 12.79 -11.10 7.39
N ALA A 20 13.95 -11.76 7.38
CA ALA A 20 15.16 -11.27 8.05
C ALA A 20 15.83 -10.07 7.34
N SER A 21 15.25 -9.59 6.24
CA SER A 21 15.82 -8.49 5.46
C SER A 21 15.32 -7.15 5.98
N ALA A 22 16.23 -6.28 6.39
CA ALA A 22 15.88 -4.89 6.69
C ALA A 22 15.69 -4.10 5.37
N LEU A 23 14.85 -3.07 5.40
CA LEU A 23 14.78 -2.13 4.29
C LEU A 23 16.14 -1.43 4.12
N PRO A 24 16.64 -1.32 2.88
CA PRO A 24 17.87 -0.61 2.61
C PRO A 24 17.71 0.88 2.94
N LYS A 25 18.81 1.50 3.35
CA LYS A 25 18.88 2.96 3.60
C LYS A 25 19.10 3.78 2.32
N SER A 26 18.95 3.13 1.17
CA SER A 26 19.19 3.67 -0.16
C SER A 26 18.11 3.17 -1.11
N GLU A 27 18.02 3.80 -2.27
CA GLU A 27 17.06 3.42 -3.32
C GLU A 27 17.29 1.97 -3.74
N ALA A 28 16.22 1.19 -3.73
CA ALA A 28 16.27 -0.23 -4.02
C ALA A 28 14.86 -0.80 -4.22
N VAL A 29 14.81 -1.94 -4.90
CA VAL A 29 13.60 -2.74 -4.99
C VAL A 29 13.73 -3.95 -4.08
N VAL A 30 12.82 -4.08 -3.13
CA VAL A 30 12.82 -5.16 -2.13
C VAL A 30 11.57 -6.00 -2.28
N SER A 31 11.72 -7.32 -2.28
CA SER A 31 10.59 -8.24 -2.26
C SER A 31 10.03 -8.35 -0.84
N ALA A 32 8.71 -8.19 -0.69
CA ALA A 32 8.03 -8.31 0.60
C ALA A 32 6.71 -9.07 0.43
N VAL A 33 6.21 -9.64 1.52
CA VAL A 33 4.88 -10.24 1.59
C VAL A 33 3.97 -9.30 2.36
N LEU A 34 2.88 -8.88 1.74
CA LEU A 34 1.84 -8.11 2.43
C LEU A 34 0.74 -9.07 2.86
N THR A 35 0.51 -9.14 4.18
CA THR A 35 -0.52 -9.98 4.77
C THR A 35 -1.54 -9.13 5.51
N GLY A 36 -2.82 -9.38 5.26
CA GLY A 36 -3.91 -8.63 5.87
C GLY A 36 -5.25 -8.87 5.20
N ARG A 37 -6.01 -7.80 5.02
CA ARG A 37 -7.34 -7.82 4.43
C ARG A 37 -7.43 -6.81 3.29
N ALA A 38 -7.91 -7.23 2.14
CA ALA A 38 -8.17 -6.36 1.00
C ALA A 38 -9.56 -5.73 1.09
N LEU A 39 -9.67 -4.52 0.54
CA LEU A 39 -10.91 -3.78 0.44
C LEU A 39 -11.84 -4.44 -0.56
N THR A 40 -13.07 -4.68 -0.13
CA THR A 40 -14.17 -5.19 -0.94
C THR A 40 -15.38 -4.27 -0.81
N LYS A 41 -16.46 -4.58 -1.52
CA LYS A 41 -17.75 -3.88 -1.37
C LYS A 41 -18.34 -3.98 0.05
N THR A 42 -17.91 -4.96 0.84
CA THR A 42 -18.34 -5.10 2.25
C THR A 42 -17.31 -4.55 3.25
N GLY A 43 -16.23 -3.93 2.75
CA GLY A 43 -15.10 -3.42 3.53
C GLY A 43 -13.89 -4.34 3.47
N PHE A 44 -12.96 -4.19 4.41
CA PHE A 44 -11.73 -4.98 4.52
C PHE A 44 -12.03 -6.39 5.05
N SER A 45 -12.56 -7.26 4.20
CA SER A 45 -13.02 -8.61 4.55
C SER A 45 -12.35 -9.73 3.75
N ALA A 46 -11.79 -9.44 2.58
CA ALA A 46 -11.12 -10.46 1.78
C ALA A 46 -9.71 -10.74 2.36
N PRO A 47 -9.36 -11.98 2.70
CA PRO A 47 -8.00 -12.29 3.13
C PRO A 47 -7.02 -11.98 2.00
N TYR A 48 -5.93 -11.30 2.34
CA TYR A 48 -4.89 -10.90 1.40
C TYR A 48 -3.54 -11.40 1.89
N SER A 49 -2.84 -12.17 1.07
CA SER A 49 -1.46 -12.57 1.28
C SER A 49 -0.82 -12.72 -0.08
N LYS A 50 0.01 -11.74 -0.46
CA LYS A 50 0.68 -11.70 -1.76
C LYS A 50 2.10 -11.17 -1.61
N GLN A 51 3.00 -11.74 -2.40
CA GLN A 51 4.33 -11.19 -2.60
C GLN A 51 4.24 -9.98 -3.54
N LEU A 52 4.90 -8.89 -3.17
CA LEU A 52 4.96 -7.64 -3.90
C LEU A 52 6.38 -7.07 -3.86
N ARG A 53 6.63 -6.09 -4.73
CA ARG A 53 7.88 -5.33 -4.79
C ARG A 53 7.68 -3.98 -4.13
N LEU A 54 8.49 -3.69 -3.13
CA LEU A 54 8.62 -2.38 -2.49
C LEU A 54 9.68 -1.59 -3.25
N GLU A 55 9.27 -0.50 -3.86
CA GLU A 55 10.18 0.39 -4.59
C GLU A 55 10.56 1.55 -3.67
N VAL A 56 11.69 1.41 -2.99
CA VAL A 56 12.21 2.43 -2.08
C VAL A 56 12.88 3.53 -2.90
N SER A 57 12.39 4.75 -2.75
CA SER A 57 12.97 5.96 -3.33
C SER A 57 13.36 6.94 -2.24
N CYS A 58 14.34 7.79 -2.55
CA CYS A 58 14.90 8.74 -1.60
C CYS A 58 14.82 10.17 -2.17
N ALA A 59 14.45 11.14 -1.32
CA ALA A 59 14.68 12.55 -1.61
C ALA A 59 15.71 13.10 -0.63
N ALA A 60 16.81 13.60 -1.18
CA ALA A 60 17.96 14.07 -0.43
C ALA A 60 18.45 13.02 0.57
N SER A 61 18.25 13.28 1.87
CA SER A 61 18.74 12.43 2.96
C SER A 61 17.67 11.51 3.54
N TRP A 62 16.45 11.49 3.00
CA TRP A 62 15.34 10.69 3.52
C TRP A 62 14.79 9.74 2.47
N CYS A 63 14.79 8.45 2.80
CA CYS A 63 14.16 7.39 2.02
C CYS A 63 12.83 6.97 2.63
N GLY A 64 11.90 6.53 1.78
CA GLY A 64 10.67 5.91 2.26
C GLY A 64 10.97 4.65 3.08
N SER A 65 10.27 4.48 4.19
CA SER A 65 10.43 3.30 5.05
C SER A 65 9.10 2.85 5.62
N VAL A 66 9.00 1.55 5.88
CA VAL A 66 7.88 0.93 6.60
C VAL A 66 8.45 0.00 7.67
N ALA A 67 7.76 -0.09 8.79
CA ALA A 67 8.12 -1.00 9.86
C ALA A 67 7.51 -2.38 9.61
N PRO A 68 8.21 -3.48 9.93
CA PRO A 68 7.60 -4.81 9.93
C PRO A 68 6.51 -4.87 11.00
N ASP A 69 5.53 -5.76 10.82
CA ASP A 69 4.47 -6.05 11.80
C ASP A 69 3.59 -4.85 12.25
N HIS A 70 3.74 -3.70 11.61
CA HIS A 70 2.93 -2.52 11.90
C HIS A 70 1.74 -2.46 10.94
N PRO A 71 0.53 -2.09 11.41
CA PRO A 71 -0.63 -1.96 10.53
C PRO A 71 -0.49 -0.74 9.62
N TYR A 72 -0.60 -0.99 8.33
CA TYR A 72 -0.63 0.01 7.27
C TYR A 72 -1.87 -0.18 6.40
N LEU A 73 -2.32 0.92 5.83
CA LEU A 73 -3.21 0.93 4.70
C LEU A 73 -2.40 1.21 3.45
N VAL A 74 -2.43 0.27 2.52
CA VAL A 74 -1.53 0.21 1.39
C VAL A 74 -2.34 0.15 0.11
N PHE A 75 -2.00 1.01 -0.85
CA PHE A 75 -2.44 0.93 -2.22
C PHE A 75 -1.41 0.13 -3.01
N VAL A 76 -1.77 -1.09 -3.36
CA VAL A 76 -0.93 -1.98 -4.15
C VAL A 76 -1.27 -1.80 -5.61
N GLU A 77 -0.30 -1.33 -6.39
CA GLU A 77 -0.45 -1.15 -7.83
C GLU A 77 -0.25 -2.48 -8.56
N GLN A 78 -1.15 -2.80 -9.50
CA GLN A 78 -0.98 -3.91 -10.43
C GLN A 78 -0.25 -3.41 -11.68
N ALA A 79 1.08 -3.52 -11.69
CA ALA A 79 1.89 -3.22 -12.86
C ALA A 79 2.11 -4.48 -13.72
N ASP A 80 2.57 -4.31 -14.96
CA ASP A 80 2.88 -5.42 -15.89
C ASP A 80 3.90 -6.41 -15.30
N ALA A 81 4.85 -5.91 -14.51
CA ALA A 81 5.87 -6.68 -13.81
C ALA A 81 5.41 -7.18 -12.42
N GLY A 82 4.12 -7.15 -12.11
CA GLY A 82 3.52 -7.65 -10.88
C GLY A 82 3.08 -6.56 -9.89
N LEU A 83 2.83 -6.99 -8.65
CA LEU A 83 2.36 -6.11 -7.57
C LEU A 83 3.48 -5.21 -7.07
N THR A 84 3.24 -3.91 -7.05
CA THR A 84 4.23 -2.88 -6.66
C THR A 84 3.66 -1.91 -5.63
N VAL A 85 4.54 -1.42 -4.76
CA VAL A 85 4.23 -0.40 -3.77
C VAL A 85 5.39 0.59 -3.74
N ALA A 86 5.10 1.86 -4.07
CA ALA A 86 6.10 2.93 -4.04
C ALA A 86 6.31 3.44 -2.61
N LEU A 87 7.51 3.27 -2.08
CA LEU A 87 7.95 3.79 -0.79
C LEU A 87 8.83 5.02 -1.01
N GLY A 88 8.16 6.17 -1.19
CA GLY A 88 8.84 7.45 -1.27
C GLY A 88 9.02 8.15 0.08
N PRO A 89 9.79 9.25 0.12
CA PRO A 89 9.99 10.09 1.31
C PRO A 89 8.68 10.70 1.84
N CYS A 90 7.69 10.87 0.97
CA CYS A 90 6.32 11.20 1.32
C CYS A 90 5.41 10.16 0.65
N PRO A 91 5.17 9.01 1.31
CA PRO A 91 4.41 7.94 0.69
C PRO A 91 2.95 8.40 0.51
N THR A 92 2.48 8.39 -0.73
CA THR A 92 1.08 8.70 -1.10
C THR A 92 0.22 7.45 -1.16
N VAL A 93 0.85 6.27 -1.11
CA VAL A 93 0.22 4.95 -1.26
C VAL A 93 0.34 4.09 -0.02
N VAL A 94 1.03 4.55 1.03
CA VAL A 94 1.16 3.85 2.31
C VAL A 94 0.83 4.78 3.46
N PHE A 95 -0.18 4.42 4.24
CA PHE A 95 -0.67 5.20 5.37
C PHE A 95 -0.51 4.39 6.65
N SER A 96 0.30 4.89 7.57
CA SER A 96 0.54 4.27 8.88
C SER A 96 -0.66 4.44 9.80
N ASN A 97 -0.99 3.40 10.58
CA ASN A 97 -2.02 3.41 11.60
C ASN A 97 -3.41 3.86 11.06
N PRO A 98 -4.00 3.11 10.12
CA PRO A 98 -5.30 3.47 9.58
C PRO A 98 -6.35 3.52 10.69
N SER A 99 -7.03 4.66 10.81
CA SER A 99 -8.15 4.77 11.74
C SER A 99 -9.36 3.99 11.20
N PRO A 100 -10.20 3.40 12.06
CA PRO A 100 -11.45 2.77 11.63
C PRO A 100 -12.36 3.71 10.84
N ALA A 101 -12.24 5.03 11.04
CA ALA A 101 -12.96 6.03 10.26
C ALA A 101 -12.46 6.09 8.81
N MET A 102 -11.15 5.99 8.59
CA MET A 102 -10.53 5.94 7.26
C MET A 102 -10.97 4.68 6.51
N GLU A 103 -10.96 3.51 7.17
CA GLU A 103 -11.41 2.26 6.54
C GLU A 103 -12.86 2.32 6.06
N ARG A 104 -13.75 2.89 6.90
CA ARG A 104 -15.16 3.10 6.56
C ARG A 104 -15.34 4.09 5.42
N ALA A 105 -14.57 5.19 5.42
CA ALA A 105 -14.59 6.17 4.35
C ALA A 105 -14.20 5.55 3.00
N MET A 106 -13.18 4.70 2.98
CA MET A 106 -12.77 3.98 1.77
C MET A 106 -13.81 2.97 1.31
N THR A 107 -14.39 2.21 2.23
CA THR A 107 -15.48 1.26 1.91
C THR A 107 -16.68 1.97 1.32
N ARG A 108 -17.05 3.13 1.87
CA ARG A 108 -18.10 4.00 1.32
C ARG A 108 -17.71 4.51 -0.06
N CYS A 109 -16.53 5.09 -0.23
CA CYS A 109 -16.03 5.56 -1.53
C CYS A 109 -16.03 4.47 -2.62
N LEU A 110 -15.78 3.21 -2.27
CA LEU A 110 -15.84 2.09 -3.23
C LEU A 110 -17.28 1.67 -3.59
N THR A 111 -18.24 1.87 -2.68
CA THR A 111 -19.63 1.36 -2.80
C THR A 111 -20.63 2.44 -3.22
N SER A 112 -20.50 3.65 -2.69
CA SER A 112 -21.13 4.85 -3.16
C SER A 112 -20.16 5.55 -4.10
N ALA A 113 -20.57 5.88 -5.32
CA ALA A 113 -19.78 6.63 -6.31
C ALA A 113 -19.39 8.06 -5.88
N ARG A 114 -19.46 8.37 -4.57
CA ARG A 114 -19.05 9.61 -3.92
C ARG A 114 -18.08 9.28 -2.79
N CYS A 115 -16.91 9.88 -2.88
CA CYS A 115 -15.88 9.83 -1.85
C CYS A 115 -15.97 11.14 -1.11
N ASP A 116 -16.92 11.26 -0.19
CA ASP A 116 -17.14 12.49 0.57
C ASP A 116 -16.14 12.54 1.75
N THR A 117 -15.21 13.50 1.71
CA THR A 117 -14.40 13.92 2.86
C THR A 117 -15.23 14.90 3.69
N ASN A 118 -15.99 14.39 4.66
CA ASN A 118 -16.65 15.25 5.66
C ASN A 118 -15.74 15.51 6.86
#